data_AF-A0A0L8GNN8-F1
#
_entry.id   AF-A0A0L8GNN8-F1
#
_cell.length_a   1.000
_cell.length_b   1.000
_cell.length_c   1.000
_cell.angle_alpha   90.00
_cell.angle_beta   90.00
_cell.angle_gamma   90.00
#
_symmetry.space_group_name_H-M   'P 1'
#
loop_
_entity.id
_entity.type
_entity.pdbx_description
1 polymer ?
#
loop_
_entity_poly.entity_id
_entity_poly.type
_entity_poly.pdbx_seq_one_letter_code
_entity_poly.pdbx_strand_id
1 'polypeptide(L)'
;MEDTVRGSSSSVSISLSSETTDDQPSTSGCSSMHVTGNEFRQIKKEKVKAYIQQIKSMLPPSKGRGKKTGTLTALQHVIDKLKKLKESKDDSKFNFEDSATDSIDHCSSTGTVSKETEEEPSPGSFVLAVTLDCRVDSVHDSLLKFLGYPKDSWRGHLLTSFTSRKDIITVNNMLSKNENTFKRYADSGGAAKQKENTIYFRLRYYKNLNDGYGLKRQDKFYAFQANVTTQILDTPSSEKDRNLLGSSKKTKHFILRCVPLQSAYIGCSMPKNFTFSTSHNLYCNLNLISNSAITLLGFLPQDLIGMSIFELYHPDDLTYLQTVYQKE
;
A
#
# COMPACT_ATOMS: atom_id res chain seq x y z
N MET A 1 48.18 40.23 4.58
CA MET A 1 48.95 40.43 3.35
C MET A 1 49.00 39.09 2.64
N GLU A 2 48.26 39.02 1.56
CA GLU A 2 48.34 37.98 0.53
C GLU A 2 49.77 37.93 -0.02
N ASP A 3 50.26 36.75 -0.41
CA ASP A 3 50.41 36.51 -1.85
C ASP A 3 50.75 35.07 -2.24
N THR A 4 50.38 34.80 -3.48
CA THR A 4 50.15 33.54 -4.18
C THR A 4 51.36 33.10 -5.02
N VAL A 5 51.70 31.80 -5.06
CA VAL A 5 52.29 31.13 -6.26
C VAL A 5 51.98 29.62 -6.19
N ARG A 6 50.97 29.07 -6.90
CA ARG A 6 50.96 28.49 -8.27
C ARG A 6 51.91 27.30 -8.56
N GLY A 7 51.29 26.12 -8.71
CA GLY A 7 51.48 25.22 -9.86
C GLY A 7 52.42 24.01 -9.71
N SER A 8 51.87 22.79 -9.83
CA SER A 8 52.04 21.93 -11.03
C SER A 8 51.45 20.53 -10.80
N SER A 9 50.73 20.07 -11.82
CA SER A 9 50.08 18.76 -11.94
C SER A 9 51.08 17.62 -12.19
N SER A 10 50.79 16.42 -11.68
CA SER A 10 51.36 15.18 -12.22
C SER A 10 50.29 14.09 -12.29
N SER A 11 49.96 13.73 -13.53
CA SER A 11 49.13 12.62 -13.98
C SER A 11 49.78 11.27 -13.70
N VAL A 12 49.04 10.32 -13.12
CA VAL A 12 49.48 8.92 -12.98
C VAL A 12 48.76 8.07 -14.02
N SER A 13 49.52 7.65 -15.03
CA SER A 13 49.15 6.63 -16.01
C SER A 13 49.47 5.24 -15.46
N ILE A 14 48.52 4.30 -15.54
CA ILE A 14 48.71 2.89 -15.20
C ILE A 14 48.74 2.06 -16.49
N SER A 15 49.89 1.42 -16.72
CA SER A 15 50.16 0.51 -17.84
C SER A 15 49.48 -0.84 -17.63
N LEU A 16 48.92 -1.38 -18.71
CA LEU A 16 48.44 -2.77 -18.83
C LEU A 16 49.59 -3.67 -19.30
N SER A 17 49.74 -4.83 -18.67
CA SER A 17 50.54 -5.94 -19.18
C SER A 17 49.77 -7.24 -18.94
N SER A 18 49.69 -8.07 -19.98
CA SER A 18 49.03 -9.38 -20.02
C SER A 18 50.09 -10.46 -20.19
N GLU A 19 49.95 -11.59 -19.48
CA GLU A 19 50.41 -12.96 -19.85
C GLU A 19 49.88 -13.96 -18.80
N THR A 20 48.89 -14.80 -19.14
CA THR A 20 48.91 -16.24 -19.57
C THR A 20 49.22 -17.28 -18.47
N THR A 21 48.28 -18.20 -18.20
CA THR A 21 48.30 -19.67 -18.47
C THR A 21 47.17 -20.41 -17.71
N ASP A 22 46.88 -21.62 -18.19
CA ASP A 22 45.63 -22.42 -18.21
C ASP A 22 45.04 -23.05 -16.91
N ASP A 23 43.82 -23.60 -17.14
CA ASP A 23 43.17 -24.81 -16.60
C ASP A 23 41.90 -24.71 -15.69
N GLN A 24 40.83 -25.36 -16.17
CA GLN A 24 39.46 -25.57 -15.60
C GLN A 24 39.36 -26.90 -14.79
N PRO A 25 38.24 -27.30 -14.10
CA PRO A 25 36.87 -26.72 -14.03
C PRO A 25 36.19 -26.62 -12.62
N SER A 26 35.14 -25.78 -12.56
CA SER A 26 33.90 -25.77 -11.75
C SER A 26 33.86 -26.20 -10.27
N THR A 27 33.38 -25.32 -9.37
CA THR A 27 32.16 -25.51 -8.53
C THR A 27 31.65 -24.18 -7.92
N SER A 28 30.30 -24.04 -7.84
CA SER A 28 29.50 -23.09 -7.04
C SER A 28 29.73 -21.58 -7.18
N GLY A 29 29.05 -20.99 -8.16
CA GLY A 29 28.76 -19.56 -8.22
C GLY A 29 27.69 -19.15 -7.20
N CYS A 30 28.13 -18.73 -6.02
CA CYS A 30 27.36 -17.82 -5.18
C CYS A 30 27.76 -16.39 -5.55
N SER A 31 26.84 -15.60 -6.11
CA SER A 31 27.02 -14.15 -6.16
C SER A 31 25.68 -13.44 -6.05
N SER A 32 25.43 -13.00 -4.82
CA SER A 32 24.62 -11.85 -4.46
C SER A 32 24.90 -10.67 -5.40
N MET A 33 23.96 -10.32 -6.27
CA MET A 33 24.05 -9.10 -7.08
C MET A 33 23.36 -7.94 -6.38
N HIS A 34 24.17 -7.00 -5.88
CA HIS A 34 23.74 -5.62 -5.71
C HIS A 34 23.49 -5.02 -7.09
N VAL A 35 22.21 -4.83 -7.44
CA VAL A 35 21.81 -4.20 -8.71
C VAL A 35 22.25 -2.73 -8.68
N THR A 36 23.15 -2.37 -9.59
CA THR A 36 23.65 -0.99 -9.69
C THR A 36 22.58 -0.04 -10.25
N GLY A 37 22.67 1.26 -9.96
CA GLY A 37 21.71 2.26 -10.47
C GLY A 37 21.57 2.30 -12.00
N ASN A 38 22.57 1.79 -12.73
CA ASN A 38 22.56 1.67 -14.19
C ASN A 38 21.68 0.49 -14.65
N GLU A 39 21.74 -0.66 -13.98
CA GLU A 39 20.88 -1.82 -14.27
C GLU A 39 19.41 -1.52 -14.00
N PHE A 40 19.09 -0.75 -12.94
CA PHE A 40 17.71 -0.32 -12.68
C PHE A 40 17.17 0.62 -13.78
N ARG A 41 18.03 1.48 -14.34
CA ARG A 41 17.68 2.31 -15.51
C ARG A 41 17.47 1.46 -16.76
N GLN A 42 18.26 0.40 -16.95
CA GLN A 42 18.13 -0.55 -18.05
C GLN A 42 16.79 -1.30 -17.97
N ILE A 43 16.47 -1.84 -16.79
CA ILE A 43 15.20 -2.56 -16.53
C ILE A 43 13.99 -1.64 -16.79
N LYS A 44 14.05 -0.38 -16.36
CA LYS A 44 12.99 0.60 -16.65
C LYS A 44 12.85 0.87 -18.16
N LYS A 45 13.95 1.04 -18.88
CA LYS A 45 13.94 1.27 -20.34
C LYS A 45 13.35 0.06 -21.08
N GLU A 46 13.69 -1.15 -20.67
CA GLU A 46 13.16 -2.38 -21.28
C GLU A 46 11.66 -2.54 -21.04
N LYS A 47 11.19 -2.29 -19.81
CA LYS A 47 9.76 -2.29 -19.49
C LYS A 47 8.99 -1.26 -20.32
N VAL A 48 9.50 -0.02 -20.44
CA VAL A 48 8.86 1.03 -21.26
C VAL A 48 8.82 0.62 -22.74
N LYS A 49 9.89 0.02 -23.25
CA LYS A 49 9.97 -0.47 -24.64
C LYS A 49 8.93 -1.57 -24.90
N ALA A 50 8.74 -2.50 -23.97
CA ALA A 50 7.75 -3.56 -24.05
C ALA A 50 6.31 -3.00 -24.10
N TYR A 51 5.99 -2.05 -23.22
CA TYR A 51 4.66 -1.40 -23.22
C TYR A 51 4.40 -0.65 -24.53
N ILE A 52 5.38 0.09 -25.06
CA ILE A 52 5.25 0.80 -26.34
C ILE A 52 5.02 -0.20 -27.49
N GLN A 53 5.70 -1.34 -27.48
CA GLN A 53 5.54 -2.38 -28.49
C GLN A 53 4.12 -2.99 -28.45
N GLN A 54 3.59 -3.24 -27.25
CA GLN A 54 2.22 -3.72 -27.05
C GLN A 54 1.19 -2.69 -27.53
N ILE A 55 1.40 -1.40 -27.27
CA ILE A 55 0.53 -0.32 -27.78
C ILE A 55 0.57 -0.32 -29.30
N LYS A 56 1.75 -0.40 -29.92
CA LYS A 56 1.92 -0.42 -31.38
C LYS A 56 1.26 -1.63 -32.05
N SER A 57 1.21 -2.79 -31.41
CA SER A 57 0.52 -3.97 -31.96
C SER A 57 -1.01 -3.88 -31.90
N MET A 58 -1.57 -3.03 -31.03
CA MET A 58 -3.02 -2.79 -30.93
C MET A 58 -3.52 -1.67 -31.86
N LEU A 59 -2.61 -0.96 -32.53
CA LEU A 59 -2.92 0.11 -33.48
C LEU A 59 -3.12 -0.47 -34.90
N PRO A 60 -4.10 0.02 -35.67
CA PRO A 60 -4.28 -0.41 -37.06
C PRO A 60 -3.05 -0.05 -37.91
N PRO A 61 -2.70 -0.84 -38.95
CA PRO A 61 -1.57 -0.54 -39.81
C PRO A 61 -1.77 0.83 -40.48
N SER A 62 -0.80 1.73 -40.33
CA SER A 62 -0.83 3.03 -40.99
C SER A 62 -0.88 2.84 -42.51
N LYS A 63 -1.80 3.53 -43.19
CA LYS A 63 -1.89 3.56 -44.66
C LYS A 63 -0.61 4.18 -45.23
N GLY A 64 0.37 3.33 -45.54
CA GLY A 64 1.67 3.74 -46.07
C GLY A 64 2.65 2.58 -46.05
N ARG A 65 3.06 2.15 -47.25
CA ARG A 65 3.93 1.00 -47.54
C ARG A 65 5.16 0.96 -46.60
N GLY A 66 5.19 -0.03 -45.70
CA GLY A 66 6.42 -0.53 -45.05
C GLY A 66 7.06 0.27 -43.90
N LYS A 67 6.50 1.38 -43.40
CA LYS A 67 7.13 2.14 -42.30
C LYS A 67 6.58 1.74 -40.92
N LYS A 68 7.48 1.33 -40.02
CA LYS A 68 7.20 1.11 -38.59
C LYS A 68 6.58 2.38 -38.00
N THR A 69 5.45 2.28 -37.29
CA THR A 69 4.82 3.43 -36.64
C THR A 69 5.74 4.01 -35.57
N GLY A 70 6.04 5.32 -35.68
CA GLY A 70 6.85 6.04 -34.70
C GLY A 70 6.20 6.00 -33.32
N THR A 71 7.00 6.00 -32.25
CA THR A 71 6.46 5.98 -30.86
C THR A 71 5.58 7.19 -30.59
N LEU A 72 5.98 8.37 -31.06
CA LEU A 72 5.20 9.59 -30.95
C LEU A 72 3.86 9.48 -31.71
N THR A 73 3.90 8.98 -32.94
CA THR A 73 2.71 8.78 -33.77
C THR A 73 1.72 7.78 -33.15
N ALA A 74 2.24 6.71 -32.54
CA ALA A 74 1.42 5.72 -31.83
C ALA A 74 0.71 6.34 -30.62
N LEU A 75 1.44 7.14 -29.82
CA LEU A 75 0.86 7.83 -28.66
C LEU A 75 -0.15 8.90 -29.09
N GLN A 76 0.14 9.65 -30.14
CA GLN A 76 -0.77 10.68 -30.68
C GLN A 76 -2.10 10.07 -31.14
N HIS A 77 -2.05 8.94 -31.86
CA HIS A 77 -3.25 8.26 -32.34
C HIS A 77 -4.12 7.71 -31.18
N VAL A 78 -3.49 7.25 -30.10
CA VAL A 78 -4.20 6.83 -28.88
C VAL A 78 -4.91 8.01 -28.23
N ILE A 79 -4.24 9.17 -28.12
CA ILE A 79 -4.83 10.39 -27.55
C ILE A 79 -6.04 10.84 -28.38
N ASP A 80 -5.93 10.87 -29.72
CA ASP A 80 -7.02 11.28 -30.61
C ASP A 80 -8.23 10.33 -30.52
N LYS A 81 -7.99 9.01 -30.45
CA LYS A 81 -9.03 8.00 -30.21
C LYS A 81 -9.74 8.21 -28.88
N LEU A 82 -8.99 8.43 -27.80
CA LEU A 82 -9.55 8.65 -26.47
C LEU A 82 -10.34 9.96 -26.39
N LYS A 83 -9.88 11.01 -27.09
CA LYS A 83 -10.59 12.29 -27.19
C LYS A 83 -11.92 12.14 -27.93
N LYS A 84 -11.92 11.42 -29.06
CA LYS A 84 -13.12 11.16 -29.87
C LYS A 84 -14.16 10.28 -29.14
N LEU A 85 -13.71 9.31 -28.35
CA LEU A 85 -14.59 8.48 -27.51
C LEU A 85 -15.19 9.25 -26.33
N LYS A 86 -14.50 10.30 -25.87
CA LYS A 86 -15.00 11.19 -24.81
C LYS A 86 -16.05 12.16 -25.35
N GLU A 87 -15.83 12.71 -26.54
CA GLU A 87 -16.79 13.61 -27.21
C GLU A 87 -18.08 12.88 -27.64
N SER A 88 -18.01 11.60 -28.05
CA SER A 88 -19.20 10.84 -28.48
C SER A 88 -20.11 10.36 -27.34
N LYS A 89 -19.70 10.51 -26.07
CA LYS A 89 -20.49 10.04 -24.91
C LYS A 89 -21.47 11.11 -24.40
N ASP A 90 -21.33 12.36 -24.84
CA ASP A 90 -22.16 13.47 -24.38
C ASP A 90 -23.47 13.66 -25.20
N ASP A 91 -23.64 12.98 -26.34
CA ASP A 91 -24.75 13.23 -27.27
C ASP A 91 -25.91 12.20 -27.25
N SER A 92 -25.85 11.12 -26.47
CA SER A 92 -26.96 10.14 -26.40
C SER A 92 -27.69 10.21 -25.06
N LYS A 93 -28.66 11.13 -24.98
CA LYS A 93 -29.62 11.25 -23.86
C LYS A 93 -31.03 11.22 -24.43
N PHE A 94 -31.75 10.10 -24.31
CA PHE A 94 -33.22 10.05 -24.43
C PHE A 94 -33.82 8.90 -23.61
N ASN A 95 -34.99 9.20 -23.04
CA ASN A 95 -35.73 8.53 -21.95
C ASN A 95 -36.63 7.36 -22.41
N PHE A 96 -37.04 6.50 -21.48
CA PHE A 96 -38.41 5.95 -21.46
C PHE A 96 -38.86 5.63 -20.02
N GLU A 97 -40.15 5.90 -19.77
CA GLU A 97 -40.89 5.92 -18.49
C GLU A 97 -41.31 4.54 -17.96
N ASP A 98 -41.69 4.57 -16.68
CA ASP A 98 -42.26 3.56 -15.79
C ASP A 98 -43.49 2.80 -16.31
N SER A 99 -43.62 1.56 -15.84
CA SER A 99 -44.93 0.97 -15.52
C SER A 99 -44.77 -0.07 -14.39
N ALA A 100 -45.48 0.18 -13.29
CA ALA A 100 -45.50 -0.58 -12.05
C ALA A 100 -46.20 -1.95 -12.17
N THR A 101 -45.82 -2.91 -11.30
CA THR A 101 -46.71 -3.65 -10.36
C THR A 101 -45.90 -4.57 -9.41
N ASP A 102 -46.21 -4.48 -8.10
CA ASP A 102 -46.39 -5.53 -7.06
C ASP A 102 -45.50 -6.81 -7.04
N SER A 103 -44.91 -7.31 -5.95
CA SER A 103 -45.19 -7.24 -4.50
C SER A 103 -43.97 -7.69 -3.66
N ILE A 104 -43.78 -6.99 -2.52
CA ILE A 104 -43.47 -7.46 -1.14
C ILE A 104 -42.31 -8.47 -0.94
N ASP A 105 -41.21 -8.01 -0.34
CA ASP A 105 -40.77 -8.50 0.99
C ASP A 105 -39.83 -7.53 1.73
N HIS A 106 -40.33 -7.15 2.91
CA HIS A 106 -39.78 -6.50 4.09
C HIS A 106 -38.25 -6.26 4.23
N CYS A 107 -37.82 -4.99 4.15
CA CYS A 107 -36.90 -4.39 5.12
C CYS A 107 -36.98 -2.85 5.00
N SER A 108 -37.83 -2.23 5.82
CA SER A 108 -37.94 -0.78 5.89
C SER A 108 -37.15 -0.25 7.09
N SER A 109 -36.08 0.46 6.79
CA SER A 109 -35.97 1.87 7.19
C SER A 109 -34.84 2.53 6.41
N THR A 110 -35.16 2.98 5.19
CA THR A 110 -34.51 4.15 4.60
C THR A 110 -35.37 5.36 4.92
N GLY A 111 -34.72 6.47 5.29
CA GLY A 111 -35.40 7.75 5.41
C GLY A 111 -34.64 8.77 6.23
N THR A 112 -33.60 9.38 5.65
CA THR A 112 -33.51 10.83 5.40
C THR A 112 -32.05 11.29 5.32
N VAL A 113 -31.77 12.06 4.26
CA VAL A 113 -30.53 12.77 4.01
C VAL A 113 -30.27 13.75 5.15
N SER A 114 -29.18 13.56 5.88
CA SER A 114 -28.55 14.56 6.75
C SER A 114 -27.13 14.08 7.11
N LYS A 115 -26.11 14.89 6.80
CA LYS A 115 -24.75 14.88 7.38
C LYS A 115 -24.34 13.56 8.08
N GLU A 116 -23.74 12.63 7.35
CA GLU A 116 -22.80 11.68 7.96
C GLU A 116 -21.47 12.42 8.18
N THR A 117 -21.47 13.30 9.17
CA THR A 117 -20.25 13.76 9.85
C THR A 117 -20.13 12.86 11.07
N GLU A 118 -19.02 12.12 11.16
CA GLU A 118 -18.55 11.43 12.37
C GLU A 118 -19.42 10.25 12.85
N GLU A 119 -19.27 9.08 12.21
CA GLU A 119 -19.40 7.83 12.97
C GLU A 119 -18.31 7.84 14.05
N GLU A 120 -18.70 8.03 15.30
CA GLU A 120 -17.80 7.92 16.45
C GLU A 120 -17.08 6.56 16.40
N PRO A 121 -15.74 6.52 16.29
CA PRO A 121 -15.01 5.27 16.30
C PRO A 121 -15.31 4.51 17.59
N SER A 122 -15.46 3.18 17.51
CA SER A 122 -15.62 2.32 18.68
C SER A 122 -14.57 2.66 19.74
N PRO A 123 -14.90 2.59 21.05
CA PRO A 123 -14.01 3.02 22.12
C PRO A 123 -12.68 2.27 21.99
N GLY A 124 -11.61 2.99 21.65
CA GLY A 124 -10.31 2.36 21.37
C GLY A 124 -9.83 2.44 19.91
N SER A 125 -10.61 2.96 18.97
CA SER A 125 -10.20 3.08 17.56
C SER A 125 -10.02 4.54 17.11
N PHE A 126 -9.38 4.71 15.95
CA PHE A 126 -9.20 6.03 15.32
C PHE A 126 -9.27 5.92 13.79
N VAL A 127 -9.56 7.06 13.16
CA VAL A 127 -9.65 7.16 11.70
C VAL A 127 -8.55 8.07 11.16
N LEU A 128 -7.93 7.66 10.06
CA LEU A 128 -7.01 8.47 9.26
C LEU A 128 -7.57 8.64 7.85
N ALA A 129 -7.66 9.87 7.36
CA ALA A 129 -7.89 10.15 5.95
C ALA A 129 -6.56 10.42 5.26
N VAL A 130 -6.27 9.64 4.22
CA VAL A 130 -5.03 9.68 3.47
C VAL A 130 -5.35 9.93 2.01
N THR A 131 -4.71 10.91 1.38
CA THR A 131 -4.85 11.19 -0.04
C THR A 131 -4.29 10.06 -0.91
N LEU A 132 -4.61 10.04 -2.21
CA LEU A 132 -4.07 9.04 -3.13
C LEU A 132 -2.54 9.08 -3.26
N ASP A 133 -1.90 10.23 -3.03
CA ASP A 133 -0.44 10.36 -2.96
C ASP A 133 0.14 9.94 -1.59
N CYS A 134 -0.65 9.24 -0.78
CA CYS A 134 -0.28 8.68 0.52
C CYS A 134 0.08 9.73 1.58
N ARG A 135 -0.46 10.96 1.47
CA ARG A 135 -0.30 12.01 2.49
C ARG A 135 -1.50 12.03 3.42
N VAL A 136 -1.27 12.30 4.69
CA VAL A 136 -2.35 12.38 5.67
C VAL A 136 -3.04 13.73 5.53
N ASP A 137 -4.35 13.74 5.28
CA ASP A 137 -5.15 14.97 5.21
C ASP A 137 -5.82 15.29 6.55
N SER A 138 -6.42 14.28 7.18
CA SER A 138 -7.07 14.43 8.47
C SER A 138 -6.87 13.21 9.38
N VAL A 139 -6.99 13.47 10.68
CA VAL A 139 -6.73 12.52 11.76
C VAL A 139 -7.76 12.71 12.86
N HIS A 140 -8.30 11.62 13.37
CA HIS A 140 -9.23 11.63 14.48
C HIS A 140 -8.60 12.04 15.83
N ASP A 141 -9.35 12.72 16.71
CA ASP A 141 -8.93 13.17 18.05
C ASP A 141 -8.30 12.09 18.92
N SER A 142 -8.81 10.86 18.80
CA SER A 142 -8.35 9.75 19.62
C SER A 142 -6.90 9.33 19.32
N LEU A 143 -6.30 9.74 18.19
CA LEU A 143 -4.94 9.36 17.82
C LEU A 143 -3.90 9.77 18.88
N LEU A 144 -4.10 10.94 19.50
CA LEU A 144 -3.20 11.45 20.54
C LEU A 144 -3.09 10.46 21.72
N LYS A 145 -4.19 9.79 22.07
CA LYS A 145 -4.23 8.80 23.16
C LYS A 145 -3.39 7.54 22.82
N PHE A 146 -3.34 7.14 21.55
CA PHE A 146 -2.63 5.93 21.13
C PHE A 146 -1.16 6.17 20.81
N LEU A 147 -0.85 7.23 20.07
CA LEU A 147 0.49 7.44 19.52
C LEU A 147 1.21 8.67 20.10
N GLY A 148 0.53 9.51 20.89
CA GLY A 148 1.13 10.68 21.53
C GLY A 148 1.46 11.85 20.59
N TYR A 149 1.11 11.75 19.30
CA TYR A 149 1.32 12.84 18.36
C TYR A 149 0.21 13.90 18.44
N PRO A 150 0.54 15.20 18.34
CA PRO A 150 -0.47 16.22 18.08
C PRO A 150 -1.01 16.06 16.66
N LYS A 151 -2.29 16.42 16.44
CA LYS A 151 -2.96 16.28 15.15
C LYS A 151 -2.21 16.93 14.00
N ASP A 152 -1.66 18.12 14.24
CA ASP A 152 -0.99 18.93 13.22
C ASP A 152 0.31 18.30 12.71
N SER A 153 0.93 17.41 13.50
CA SER A 153 2.17 16.73 13.07
C SER A 153 1.95 15.69 11.97
N TRP A 154 0.71 15.28 11.71
CA TRP A 154 0.41 14.30 10.67
C TRP A 154 0.11 14.94 9.32
N ARG A 155 -0.59 16.08 9.35
CA ARG A 155 -1.18 16.67 8.15
C ARG A 155 -0.11 17.03 7.12
N GLY A 156 -0.35 16.63 5.87
CA GLY A 156 0.54 16.87 4.73
C GLY A 156 1.77 15.96 4.67
N HIS A 157 2.10 15.24 5.73
CA HIS A 157 3.20 14.27 5.74
C HIS A 157 2.78 12.93 5.13
N LEU A 158 3.75 12.18 4.61
CA LEU A 158 3.51 10.85 4.08
C LEU A 158 3.15 9.89 5.22
N LEU A 159 2.16 9.02 5.01
CA LEU A 159 1.82 7.97 5.98
C LEU A 159 3.04 7.11 6.33
N THR A 160 3.89 6.82 5.33
CA THR A 160 5.11 6.03 5.48
C THR A 160 6.16 6.67 6.39
N SER A 161 6.08 7.98 6.67
CA SER A 161 6.94 8.64 7.65
C SER A 161 6.66 8.18 9.08
N PHE A 162 5.43 7.74 9.36
CA PHE A 162 5.00 7.24 10.66
C PHE A 162 5.01 5.71 10.73
N THR A 163 4.96 5.03 9.59
CA THR A 163 4.95 3.56 9.53
C THR A 163 6.34 2.95 9.80
N SER A 164 6.38 1.77 10.40
CA SER A 164 7.61 0.96 10.49
C SER A 164 8.17 0.63 9.11
N ARG A 165 9.50 0.69 8.95
CA ARG A 165 10.17 0.37 7.68
C ARG A 165 9.83 -1.03 7.15
N LYS A 166 9.60 -1.99 8.04
CA LYS A 166 9.21 -3.37 7.69
C LYS A 166 7.83 -3.44 7.01
N ASP A 167 6.94 -2.50 7.33
CA ASP A 167 5.53 -2.56 6.92
C ASP A 167 5.20 -1.60 5.76
N ILE A 168 6.15 -0.74 5.34
CA ILE A 168 5.97 0.23 4.24
C ILE A 168 5.50 -0.47 2.96
N ILE A 169 6.10 -1.62 2.63
CA ILE A 169 5.76 -2.37 1.42
C ILE A 169 4.31 -2.87 1.49
N THR A 170 3.90 -3.43 2.64
CA THR A 170 2.54 -3.92 2.88
C THR A 170 1.51 -2.82 2.71
N VAL A 171 1.76 -1.65 3.33
CA VAL A 171 0.88 -0.48 3.23
C VAL A 171 0.75 0.00 1.79
N ASN A 172 1.88 0.23 1.09
CA ASN A 172 1.87 0.72 -0.29
C ASN A 172 1.16 -0.24 -1.25
N ASN A 173 1.39 -1.55 -1.10
CA ASN A 173 0.71 -2.58 -1.89
C ASN A 173 -0.79 -2.54 -1.68
N MET A 174 -1.23 -2.33 -0.44
CA MET A 174 -2.66 -2.25 -0.15
C MET A 174 -3.32 -1.01 -0.74
N LEU A 175 -2.71 0.16 -0.55
CA LEU A 175 -3.26 1.42 -1.07
C LEU A 175 -3.34 1.37 -2.61
N SER A 176 -2.31 0.82 -3.26
CA SER A 176 -2.30 0.61 -4.72
C SER A 176 -3.39 -0.36 -5.19
N LYS A 177 -3.67 -1.44 -4.46
CA LYS A 177 -4.77 -2.36 -4.77
C LYS A 177 -6.13 -1.67 -4.67
N ASN A 178 -6.35 -0.92 -3.60
CA ASN A 178 -7.62 -0.21 -3.36
C ASN A 178 -7.89 0.88 -4.40
N GLU A 179 -6.86 1.60 -4.85
CA GLU A 179 -7.00 2.58 -5.92
C GLU A 179 -7.56 1.94 -7.21
N ASN A 180 -7.05 0.74 -7.56
CA ASN A 180 -7.44 0.01 -8.76
C ASN A 180 -8.84 -0.61 -8.63
N THR A 181 -9.19 -1.13 -7.45
CA THR A 181 -10.55 -1.64 -7.17
C THR A 181 -11.59 -0.53 -7.29
N PHE A 182 -11.30 0.66 -6.77
CA PHE A 182 -12.19 1.81 -6.87
C PHE A 182 -12.41 2.26 -8.32
N LYS A 183 -11.35 2.31 -9.15
CA LYS A 183 -11.47 2.61 -10.58
C LYS A 183 -12.46 1.66 -11.27
N ARG A 184 -12.33 0.36 -11.00
CA ARG A 184 -13.23 -0.66 -11.55
C ARG A 184 -14.67 -0.51 -11.05
N TYR A 185 -14.88 -0.17 -9.78
CA TYR A 185 -16.21 0.03 -9.20
C TYR A 185 -16.95 1.23 -9.82
N ALA A 186 -16.25 2.35 -10.02
CA ALA A 186 -16.79 3.53 -10.69
C ALA A 186 -17.23 3.24 -12.13
N ASP A 187 -16.52 2.32 -12.81
CA ASP A 187 -16.80 1.96 -14.20
C ASP A 187 -17.89 0.88 -14.34
N SER A 188 -18.18 0.09 -13.29
CA SER A 188 -19.03 -1.12 -13.37
C SER A 188 -20.39 -1.03 -12.65
N GLY A 189 -20.78 0.14 -12.15
CA GLY A 189 -22.17 0.35 -11.71
C GLY A 189 -22.59 -0.44 -10.46
N GLY A 190 -21.67 -0.71 -9.53
CA GLY A 190 -22.06 -0.85 -8.12
C GLY A 190 -22.14 -2.25 -7.49
N ALA A 191 -21.83 -3.35 -8.18
CA ALA A 191 -22.09 -4.70 -7.64
C ALA A 191 -20.84 -5.60 -7.44
N ALA A 192 -19.75 -5.06 -6.87
CA ALA A 192 -18.60 -5.88 -6.46
C ALA A 192 -18.55 -6.07 -4.93
N LYS A 193 -18.73 -7.32 -4.46
CA LYS A 193 -18.42 -7.71 -3.07
C LYS A 193 -16.94 -7.41 -2.79
N GLN A 194 -16.67 -6.38 -1.98
CA GLN A 194 -15.32 -6.02 -1.53
C GLN A 194 -14.76 -7.19 -0.70
N LYS A 195 -13.76 -7.89 -1.23
CA LYS A 195 -13.06 -8.96 -0.51
C LYS A 195 -11.90 -8.33 0.28
N GLU A 196 -11.97 -8.45 1.60
CA GLU A 196 -10.95 -8.14 2.62
C GLU A 196 -10.03 -6.94 2.34
N ASN A 197 -10.48 -5.73 2.75
CA ASN A 197 -9.63 -4.54 2.75
C ASN A 197 -8.88 -4.31 4.08
N THR A 198 -8.56 -5.38 4.80
CA THR A 198 -7.89 -5.29 6.10
C THR A 198 -6.38 -5.36 5.94
N ILE A 199 -5.65 -4.48 6.63
CA ILE A 199 -4.19 -4.50 6.72
C ILE A 199 -3.72 -4.45 8.15
N TYR A 200 -2.52 -4.94 8.37
CA TYR A 200 -1.84 -4.90 9.66
C TYR A 200 -0.48 -4.23 9.49
N PHE A 201 -0.23 -3.19 10.28
CA PHE A 201 1.01 -2.44 10.21
C PHE A 201 1.31 -1.77 11.54
N ARG A 202 2.56 -1.35 11.71
CA ARG A 202 3.00 -0.65 12.90
C ARG A 202 3.15 0.84 12.64
N LEU A 203 2.63 1.64 13.57
CA LEU A 203 2.84 3.09 13.61
C LEU A 203 3.83 3.43 14.74
N ARG A 204 4.72 4.37 14.44
CA ARG A 204 5.68 4.93 15.38
C ARG A 204 4.92 5.65 16.50
N TYR A 205 5.42 5.54 17.72
CA TYR A 205 4.98 6.33 18.86
C TYR A 205 5.79 7.63 18.96
N TYR A 206 5.11 8.73 19.26
CA TYR A 206 5.75 10.02 19.48
C TYR A 206 6.47 10.04 20.82
N LYS A 207 7.77 10.35 20.78
CA LYS A 207 8.58 10.54 21.98
C LYS A 207 8.21 11.87 22.62
N ASN A 208 7.24 11.86 23.52
CA ASN A 208 6.94 13.02 24.34
C ASN A 208 8.00 13.18 25.45
N LEU A 209 8.00 14.36 26.07
CA LEU A 209 8.88 14.71 27.19
C LEU A 209 8.61 13.84 28.43
N ASN A 210 7.40 13.27 28.56
CA ASN A 210 7.04 12.41 29.68
C ASN A 210 7.69 11.00 29.60
N ASP A 211 8.21 10.61 28.43
CA ASP A 211 8.81 9.29 28.18
C ASP A 211 10.33 9.26 28.51
N GLY A 212 10.81 10.16 29.40
CA GLY A 212 12.21 10.25 29.89
C GLY A 212 13.02 11.42 29.31
N TYR A 213 14.36 11.42 29.48
CA TYR A 213 15.30 12.47 28.98
C TYR A 213 16.52 11.94 28.20
N GLY A 214 16.56 10.64 27.85
CA GLY A 214 17.73 10.04 27.20
C GLY A 214 18.05 10.60 25.81
N LEU A 215 19.34 10.87 25.52
CA LEU A 215 19.83 11.45 24.26
C LEU A 215 19.64 10.55 23.01
N LYS A 216 19.44 9.23 23.21
CA LYS A 216 19.17 8.27 22.13
C LYS A 216 18.06 7.31 22.53
N ARG A 217 16.80 7.74 22.42
CA ARG A 217 15.67 6.83 22.63
C ARG A 217 15.45 6.00 21.37
N GLN A 218 15.24 4.70 21.52
CA GLN A 218 14.79 3.88 20.40
C GLN A 218 13.35 4.25 20.01
N ASP A 219 13.02 4.09 18.73
CA ASP A 219 11.67 4.30 18.25
C ASP A 219 10.77 3.16 18.74
N LYS A 220 9.70 3.49 19.46
CA LYS A 220 8.65 2.55 19.85
C LYS A 220 7.61 2.49 18.73
N PHE A 221 7.05 1.30 18.51
CA PHE A 221 6.06 1.05 17.47
C PHE A 221 4.90 0.25 18.04
N TYR A 222 3.67 0.64 17.70
CA TYR A 222 2.46 -0.06 18.09
C TYR A 222 1.78 -0.67 16.87
N ALA A 223 1.26 -1.88 17.02
CA ALA A 223 0.59 -2.62 15.97
C ALA A 223 -0.88 -2.20 15.86
N PHE A 224 -1.37 -2.07 14.63
CA PHE A 224 -2.76 -1.75 14.35
C PHE A 224 -3.30 -2.63 13.24
N GLN A 225 -4.56 -3.00 13.38
CA GLN A 225 -5.40 -3.51 12.30
C GLN A 225 -6.14 -2.32 11.69
N ALA A 226 -6.05 -2.12 10.37
CA ALA A 226 -6.83 -1.10 9.69
C ALA A 226 -7.71 -1.67 8.60
N ASN A 227 -8.98 -1.27 8.59
CA ASN A 227 -9.86 -1.46 7.44
C ASN A 227 -9.73 -0.26 6.50
N VAL A 228 -9.35 -0.52 5.25
CA VAL A 228 -9.15 0.51 4.22
C VAL A 228 -10.40 0.62 3.37
N THR A 229 -10.94 1.82 3.27
CA THR A 229 -12.04 2.13 2.34
C THR A 229 -11.65 3.33 1.50
N THR A 230 -12.17 3.42 0.28
CA THR A 230 -11.93 4.59 -0.58
C THR A 230 -13.19 5.42 -0.59
N GLN A 231 -13.07 6.71 -0.27
CA GLN A 231 -14.18 7.65 -0.26
C GLN A 231 -13.79 8.94 -1.00
N ILE A 232 -14.78 9.65 -1.53
CA ILE A 232 -14.59 10.98 -2.11
C ILE A 232 -14.97 11.99 -1.02
N LEU A 233 -14.02 12.82 -0.64
CA LEU A 233 -14.23 13.88 0.35
C LEU A 233 -14.15 15.25 -0.33
N ASP A 234 -14.90 16.20 0.20
CA ASP A 234 -14.81 17.60 -0.18
C ASP A 234 -13.60 18.23 0.51
N THR A 235 -12.52 18.43 -0.24
CA THR A 235 -11.37 19.19 0.28
C THR A 235 -11.66 20.69 0.19
N PRO A 236 -11.50 21.46 1.29
CA PRO A 236 -11.58 22.91 1.22
C PRO A 236 -10.44 23.40 0.32
N SER A 237 -10.79 24.08 -0.77
CA SER A 237 -9.80 24.70 -1.64
C SER A 237 -8.96 25.70 -0.83
N SER A 238 -7.65 25.68 -1.07
CA SER A 238 -6.73 26.68 -0.54
C SER A 238 -7.26 28.08 -0.87
N GLU A 239 -7.12 29.04 0.05
CA GLU A 239 -7.75 30.36 -0.01
C GLU A 239 -7.46 31.17 -1.28
N LYS A 240 -6.48 30.74 -2.09
CA LYS A 240 -6.10 31.35 -3.37
C LYS A 240 -7.10 31.11 -4.51
N ASP A 241 -8.02 30.15 -4.40
CA ASP A 241 -8.97 29.80 -5.47
C ASP A 241 -10.41 30.27 -5.20
N ARG A 242 -10.65 31.06 -4.15
CA ARG A 242 -12.02 31.49 -3.74
C ARG A 242 -12.75 32.41 -4.73
N ASN A 243 -12.09 32.92 -5.77
CA ASN A 243 -12.67 33.91 -6.68
C ASN A 243 -13.53 33.32 -7.82
N LEU A 244 -13.71 32.00 -7.91
CA LEU A 244 -14.60 31.37 -8.91
C LEU A 244 -15.51 30.32 -8.25
N LEU A 245 -16.75 30.73 -7.99
CA LEU A 245 -17.95 29.92 -7.74
C LEU A 245 -17.75 28.60 -6.97
N GLY A 246 -17.65 28.70 -5.63
CA GLY A 246 -18.21 27.76 -4.63
C GLY A 246 -18.02 26.24 -4.77
N SER A 247 -17.16 25.76 -5.65
CA SER A 247 -17.06 24.34 -5.98
C SER A 247 -15.99 23.69 -5.12
N SER A 248 -16.40 23.03 -4.04
CA SER A 248 -15.53 22.16 -3.24
C SER A 248 -14.82 21.17 -4.18
N LYS A 249 -13.49 21.14 -4.15
CA LYS A 249 -12.74 20.19 -4.96
C LYS A 249 -12.93 18.81 -4.35
N LYS A 250 -13.73 17.97 -5.01
CA LYS A 250 -13.90 16.56 -4.64
C LYS A 250 -12.60 15.80 -4.89
N THR A 251 -11.97 15.31 -3.83
CA THR A 251 -10.73 14.53 -3.92
C THR A 251 -10.91 13.17 -3.27
N LYS A 252 -10.24 12.17 -3.86
CA LYS A 252 -10.31 10.78 -3.42
C LYS A 252 -9.35 10.57 -2.26
N HIS A 253 -9.84 9.89 -1.23
CA HIS A 253 -9.09 9.55 -0.04
C HIS A 253 -9.24 8.06 0.29
N PHE A 254 -8.18 7.49 0.84
CA PHE A 254 -8.23 6.27 1.63
C PHE A 254 -8.60 6.62 3.06
N ILE A 255 -9.69 6.04 3.55
CA ILE A 255 -10.12 6.11 4.93
C ILE A 255 -9.66 4.84 5.62
N LEU A 256 -8.72 4.98 6.55
CA LEU A 256 -8.17 3.90 7.35
C LEU A 256 -8.83 3.94 8.73
N ARG A 257 -9.67 2.96 9.02
CA ARG A 257 -10.25 2.74 10.34
C ARG A 257 -9.34 1.80 11.12
N CYS A 258 -8.56 2.35 12.04
CA CYS A 258 -7.50 1.66 12.77
C CYS A 258 -7.96 1.25 14.18
N VAL A 259 -7.69 0.00 14.53
CA VAL A 259 -7.90 -0.58 15.85
C VAL A 259 -6.55 -1.09 16.37
N PRO A 260 -6.15 -0.78 17.61
CA PRO A 260 -4.95 -1.35 18.22
C PRO A 260 -4.99 -2.87 18.18
N LEU A 261 -3.89 -3.48 17.75
CA LEU A 261 -3.73 -4.93 17.76
C LEU A 261 -3.01 -5.32 19.05
N GLN A 262 -3.70 -6.01 19.95
CA GLN A 262 -3.15 -6.53 21.19
C GLN A 262 -3.51 -8.01 21.33
N SER A 263 -2.58 -8.80 21.86
CA SER A 263 -2.80 -10.21 22.16
C SER A 263 -3.92 -10.38 23.20
N ALA A 264 -4.86 -11.27 22.92
CA ALA A 264 -5.94 -11.60 23.84
C ALA A 264 -5.41 -12.19 25.17
N TYR A 265 -4.23 -12.81 25.13
CA TYR A 265 -3.55 -13.38 26.30
C TYR A 265 -3.05 -12.33 27.29
N ILE A 266 -2.74 -11.12 26.83
CA ILE A 266 -2.28 -10.02 27.69
C ILE A 266 -3.47 -9.25 28.28
N GLY A 267 -4.58 -9.13 27.53
CA GLY A 267 -5.76 -8.38 27.94
C GLY A 267 -6.77 -9.15 28.79
N CYS A 268 -6.48 -10.40 29.16
CA CYS A 268 -7.35 -11.30 29.92
C CYS A 268 -8.79 -11.49 29.37
N SER A 269 -9.06 -11.06 28.15
CA SER A 269 -10.35 -11.19 27.47
C SER A 269 -10.27 -12.27 26.40
N MET A 270 -10.10 -13.52 26.84
CA MET A 270 -10.10 -14.66 25.93
C MET A 270 -11.52 -14.93 25.43
N PRO A 271 -11.77 -14.92 24.11
CA PRO A 271 -13.08 -15.25 23.58
C PRO A 271 -13.43 -16.71 23.92
N LYS A 272 -14.65 -16.96 24.39
CA LYS A 272 -15.13 -18.34 24.60
C LYS A 272 -15.32 -19.01 23.24
N ASN A 273 -14.81 -20.25 23.09
CA ASN A 273 -14.92 -21.07 21.87
C ASN A 273 -14.32 -20.43 20.61
N PHE A 274 -13.09 -19.93 20.72
CA PHE A 274 -12.39 -19.35 19.59
C PHE A 274 -11.68 -20.43 18.76
N THR A 275 -11.98 -20.50 17.47
CA THR A 275 -11.31 -21.39 16.52
C THR A 275 -10.68 -20.56 15.41
N PHE A 276 -9.46 -20.90 15.04
CA PHE A 276 -8.76 -20.29 13.91
C PHE A 276 -8.01 -21.38 13.15
N SER A 277 -7.64 -21.04 11.91
CA SER A 277 -6.85 -21.93 11.06
C SER A 277 -5.49 -21.31 10.72
N THR A 278 -4.50 -22.18 10.64
CA THR A 278 -3.15 -21.90 10.14
C THR A 278 -2.73 -23.03 9.22
N SER A 279 -1.94 -22.73 8.20
CA SER A 279 -1.30 -23.73 7.33
C SER A 279 0.20 -23.55 7.37
N HIS A 280 0.93 -24.65 7.47
CA HIS A 280 2.39 -24.69 7.44
C HIS A 280 2.87 -25.54 6.26
N ASN A 281 4.13 -25.33 5.85
CA ASN A 281 4.77 -26.17 4.84
C ASN A 281 5.40 -27.43 5.48
N LEU A 282 6.04 -28.28 4.66
CA LEU A 282 6.73 -29.50 5.11
C LEU A 282 7.85 -29.23 6.13
N TYR A 283 8.39 -28.01 6.17
CA TYR A 283 9.40 -27.58 7.14
C TYR A 283 8.78 -26.97 8.41
N CYS A 284 7.46 -27.10 8.58
CA CYS A 284 6.70 -26.52 9.69
C CYS A 284 6.77 -24.98 9.76
N ASN A 285 7.10 -24.31 8.65
CA ASN A 285 7.05 -22.86 8.55
C ASN A 285 5.64 -22.41 8.16
N LEU A 286 5.11 -21.40 8.85
CA LEU A 286 3.77 -20.86 8.61
C LEU A 286 3.68 -20.22 7.22
N ASN A 287 2.67 -20.62 6.44
CA ASN A 287 2.42 -20.09 5.10
C ASN A 287 1.13 -19.26 5.05
N LEU A 288 0.06 -19.74 5.70
CA LEU A 288 -1.23 -19.05 5.73
C LEU A 288 -1.74 -18.97 7.16
N ILE A 289 -2.30 -17.82 7.50
CA ILE A 289 -2.82 -17.53 8.84
C ILE A 289 -4.14 -16.78 8.66
N SER A 290 -5.17 -17.24 9.34
CA SER A 290 -6.48 -16.58 9.34
C SER A 290 -6.46 -15.26 10.11
N ASN A 291 -7.30 -14.29 9.70
CA ASN A 291 -7.44 -13.01 10.39
C ASN A 291 -7.82 -13.18 11.87
N SER A 292 -8.64 -14.18 12.18
CA SER A 292 -8.99 -14.57 13.54
C SER A 292 -7.74 -14.87 14.39
N ALA A 293 -6.80 -15.67 13.87
CA ALA A 293 -5.57 -16.00 14.59
C ALA A 293 -4.74 -14.74 14.92
N ILE A 294 -4.67 -13.79 13.99
CA ILE A 294 -3.91 -12.54 14.14
C ILE A 294 -4.47 -11.71 15.31
N THR A 295 -5.80 -11.54 15.34
CA THR A 295 -6.47 -10.80 16.43
C THR A 295 -6.25 -11.47 17.79
N LEU A 296 -6.18 -12.81 17.84
CA LEU A 296 -5.94 -13.55 19.08
C LEU A 296 -4.48 -13.43 19.56
N LEU A 297 -3.53 -13.71 18.66
CA LEU A 297 -2.11 -13.80 19.00
C LEU A 297 -1.48 -12.41 19.20
N GLY A 298 -1.95 -11.40 18.46
CA GLY A 298 -1.41 -10.04 18.50
C GLY A 298 -0.16 -9.83 17.64
N PHE A 299 0.28 -10.84 16.89
CA PHE A 299 1.38 -10.71 15.92
C PHE A 299 0.87 -10.29 14.54
N LEU A 300 1.69 -9.58 13.78
CA LEU A 300 1.34 -9.23 12.40
C LEU A 300 1.56 -10.42 11.47
N PRO A 301 0.71 -10.62 10.44
CA PRO A 301 0.86 -11.72 9.50
C PRO A 301 2.24 -11.75 8.82
N GLN A 302 2.80 -10.60 8.44
CA GLN A 302 4.13 -10.54 7.81
C GLN A 302 5.28 -10.93 8.75
N ASP A 303 5.07 -10.88 10.07
CA ASP A 303 6.06 -11.31 11.05
C ASP A 303 5.91 -12.81 11.35
N LEU A 304 4.71 -13.39 11.17
CA LEU A 304 4.44 -14.82 11.38
C LEU A 304 4.71 -15.68 10.15
N ILE A 305 4.44 -15.18 8.95
CA ILE A 305 4.64 -15.93 7.71
C ILE A 305 6.14 -16.22 7.53
N GLY A 306 6.47 -17.49 7.31
CA GLY A 306 7.84 -17.99 7.20
C GLY A 306 8.48 -18.39 8.53
N MET A 307 7.87 -18.04 9.67
CA MET A 307 8.33 -18.43 10.99
C MET A 307 8.02 -19.90 11.26
N SER A 308 8.92 -20.59 11.97
CA SER A 308 8.66 -21.96 12.40
C SER A 308 7.57 -21.98 13.46
N ILE A 309 6.58 -22.87 13.31
CA ILE A 309 5.51 -23.01 14.30
C ILE A 309 6.03 -23.40 15.70
N PHE A 310 7.19 -24.06 15.77
CA PHE A 310 7.82 -24.43 17.03
C PHE A 310 8.28 -23.22 17.86
N GLU A 311 8.52 -22.06 17.23
CA GLU A 311 8.85 -20.82 17.96
C GLU A 311 7.64 -20.23 18.71
N LEU A 312 6.43 -20.68 18.39
CA LEU A 312 5.19 -20.24 19.05
C LEU A 312 4.78 -21.12 20.22
N TYR A 313 5.35 -22.31 20.34
CA TYR A 313 5.00 -23.25 21.40
C TYR A 313 5.77 -22.96 22.68
N HIS A 314 5.18 -23.32 23.82
CA HIS A 314 5.86 -23.26 25.08
C HIS A 314 7.00 -24.31 25.10
N PRO A 315 8.20 -23.98 25.62
CA PRO A 315 9.33 -24.92 25.65
C PRO A 315 9.00 -26.27 26.27
N ASP A 316 8.17 -26.29 27.30
CA ASP A 316 7.77 -27.52 28.00
C ASP A 316 6.89 -28.46 27.15
N ASP A 317 6.19 -27.92 26.15
CA ASP A 317 5.30 -28.69 25.28
C ASP A 317 6.00 -29.24 24.03
N LEU A 318 7.22 -28.76 23.73
CA LEU A 318 7.93 -29.11 22.50
C LEU A 318 8.21 -30.61 22.37
N THR A 319 8.59 -31.26 23.47
CA THR A 319 8.87 -32.71 23.47
C THR A 319 7.63 -33.50 23.11
N TYR A 320 6.47 -33.13 23.64
CA TYR A 320 5.20 -33.78 23.31
C TYR A 320 4.82 -33.53 21.84
N LEU A 321 4.87 -32.27 21.40
CA LEU A 321 4.48 -31.89 20.05
C LEU A 321 5.36 -32.57 18.99
N GLN A 322 6.66 -32.72 19.23
CA GLN A 322 7.55 -33.48 18.35
C GLN A 322 7.06 -34.91 18.12
N THR A 323 6.55 -35.59 19.16
CA THR A 323 6.00 -36.94 19.00
C THR A 323 4.71 -36.97 18.18
N VAL A 324 3.93 -35.88 18.17
CA VAL A 324 2.72 -35.75 17.35
C VAL A 324 3.12 -35.58 15.89
N TYR A 325 4.05 -34.67 15.59
CA TYR A 325 4.54 -34.44 14.23
C TYR A 325 5.28 -35.64 13.61
N GLN A 326 5.85 -36.54 14.41
CA GLN A 326 6.52 -37.74 13.91
C GLN A 326 5.55 -38.91 13.63
N LYS A 327 4.33 -38.86 14.16
CA LYS A 327 3.32 -39.93 14.02
C LYS A 327 2.44 -39.78 12.78
N GLU A 328 2.41 -38.61 12.16
CA GLU A 328 1.83 -38.37 10.83
C GLU A 328 2.86 -38.63 9.72
#